data_AF-A0A5H2XY71-F1
#
_entry.id   AF-A0A5H2XY71-F1
#
_cell.length_a   1.000
_cell.length_b   1.000
_cell.length_c   1.000
_cell.angle_alpha   90.00
_cell.angle_beta   90.00
_cell.angle_gamma   90.00
#
_symmetry.space_group_name_H-M   'P 1'
#
loop_
_entity.id
_entity.type
_entity.pdbx_description
1 polymer ?
#
loop_
_entity_poly.entity_id
_entity_poly.type
_entity_poly.pdbx_seq_one_letter_code
_entity_poly.pdbx_strand_id
1 'polypeptide(L)'
;MKLIKITLTTIFCAFASLVIAKEEKQDPPPLNPAYHGDHPMVLINQGASIYAANLPAYNYPNNVQVVYKIENPGVSFLSLVRDAELVTIKPKPFNIERLMRGEELEIKADVYSGHYAQGGSQLLSDTPIVFSKKLYSRALNDLTPASQWQEYDMIPVSKNGRIYIHKIQQAPSFNHLIYVDLTSACMQKFRTSKRVPPASELTLKFVNCGSLKPLYYDTQNLE
;
A
#
# COMPACT_ATOMS: atom_id res chain seq x y z
N MET A 1 43.65 -71.67 -23.26
CA MET A 1 43.77 -71.74 -24.74
C MET A 1 43.22 -70.44 -25.31
N LYS A 2 44.08 -69.65 -25.97
CA LYS A 2 43.88 -68.62 -27.03
C LYS A 2 42.64 -67.70 -26.94
N LEU A 3 42.81 -66.39 -26.72
CA LEU A 3 43.22 -65.32 -27.66
C LEU A 3 42.01 -64.61 -28.33
N ILE A 4 41.86 -63.31 -28.01
CA ILE A 4 41.52 -62.17 -28.90
C ILE A 4 40.12 -62.15 -29.55
N LYS A 5 39.33 -61.11 -29.26
CA LYS A 5 39.12 -59.99 -30.20
C LYS A 5 38.61 -58.73 -29.49
N ILE A 6 39.41 -57.69 -29.64
CA ILE A 6 39.17 -56.29 -29.29
C ILE A 6 38.11 -55.75 -30.25
N THR A 7 37.06 -55.13 -29.72
CA THR A 7 36.25 -54.17 -30.48
C THR A 7 36.15 -52.89 -29.67
N LEU A 8 36.92 -51.92 -30.14
CA LEU A 8 36.95 -50.53 -29.77
C LEU A 8 35.65 -49.87 -30.24
N THR A 9 34.80 -49.42 -29.32
CA THR A 9 33.64 -48.58 -29.67
C THR A 9 33.69 -47.31 -28.83
N THR A 10 34.05 -46.24 -29.53
CA THR A 10 34.19 -44.86 -29.11
C THR A 10 32.87 -44.33 -28.54
N ILE A 11 32.79 -44.05 -27.24
CA ILE A 11 31.68 -43.30 -26.65
C ILE A 11 32.01 -41.81 -26.74
N PHE A 12 31.24 -41.14 -27.58
CA PHE A 12 31.29 -39.72 -27.90
C PHE A 12 30.86 -38.89 -26.67
N CYS A 13 31.78 -38.09 -26.14
CA CYS A 13 31.49 -37.10 -25.09
C CYS A 13 30.51 -36.03 -25.62
N ALA A 14 29.23 -36.16 -25.28
CA ALA A 14 28.28 -35.06 -25.40
C ALA A 14 28.51 -34.09 -24.22
N PHE A 15 29.42 -33.13 -24.40
CA PHE A 15 29.45 -31.92 -23.57
C PHE A 15 28.19 -31.10 -23.90
N ALA A 16 27.13 -31.31 -23.14
CA ALA A 16 26.00 -30.40 -23.11
C ALA A 16 26.49 -29.08 -22.50
N SER A 17 26.68 -28.06 -23.33
CA SER A 17 26.87 -26.68 -22.90
C SER A 17 25.59 -26.21 -22.20
N LEU A 18 25.61 -26.23 -20.87
CA LEU A 18 24.68 -25.47 -20.04
C LEU A 18 24.92 -23.98 -20.32
N VAL A 19 24.17 -23.42 -21.27
CA VAL A 19 24.06 -21.97 -21.43
C VAL A 19 23.30 -21.46 -20.21
N ILE A 20 24.04 -21.01 -19.21
CA ILE A 20 23.49 -20.21 -18.12
C ILE A 20 23.15 -18.85 -18.74
N ALA A 21 21.89 -18.66 -19.14
CA ALA A 21 21.35 -17.36 -19.47
C ALA A 21 21.45 -16.49 -18.21
N LYS A 22 22.46 -15.63 -18.17
CA LYS A 22 22.58 -14.59 -17.15
C LYS A 22 21.48 -13.59 -17.43
N GLU A 23 20.43 -13.63 -16.63
CA GLU A 23 19.36 -12.63 -16.65
C GLU A 23 20.02 -11.27 -16.37
N GLU A 24 20.17 -10.46 -17.43
CA GLU A 24 20.65 -9.10 -17.33
C GLU A 24 19.58 -8.30 -16.59
N LYS A 25 19.84 -8.01 -15.30
CA LYS A 25 18.99 -7.13 -14.52
C LYS A 25 19.00 -5.74 -15.17
N GLN A 26 17.99 -5.49 -15.99
CA GLN A 26 17.74 -4.18 -16.56
C GLN A 26 17.48 -3.20 -15.41
N ASP A 27 18.24 -2.10 -15.36
CA ASP A 27 18.04 -1.06 -14.37
C ASP A 27 16.60 -0.53 -14.46
N PRO A 28 15.95 -0.23 -13.32
CA PRO A 28 14.60 0.31 -13.35
C PRO A 28 14.58 1.62 -14.14
N PRO A 29 13.49 1.93 -14.87
CA PRO A 29 13.38 3.18 -15.60
C PRO A 29 13.58 4.37 -14.65
N PRO A 30 14.05 5.53 -15.12
CA PRO A 30 14.20 6.71 -14.28
C PRO A 30 12.87 7.08 -13.60
N LEU A 31 12.94 7.69 -12.42
CA LEU A 31 11.74 8.19 -11.73
C LEU A 31 11.09 9.29 -12.56
N ASN A 32 9.76 9.25 -12.73
CA ASN A 32 9.03 10.31 -13.41
C ASN A 32 8.98 11.57 -12.51
N PRO A 33 9.52 12.73 -12.96
CA PRO A 33 9.54 13.95 -12.16
C PRO A 33 8.15 14.48 -11.76
N ALA A 34 7.09 14.13 -12.49
CA ALA A 34 5.72 14.54 -12.18
C ALA A 34 5.21 14.00 -10.84
N TYR A 35 5.82 12.94 -10.32
CA TYR A 35 5.53 12.37 -9.00
C TYR A 35 6.35 12.99 -7.87
N HIS A 36 7.17 14.02 -8.12
CA HIS A 36 7.88 14.73 -7.07
C HIS A 36 7.01 15.80 -6.43
N GLY A 37 6.81 15.76 -5.11
CA GLY A 37 6.15 16.83 -4.38
C GLY A 37 5.75 16.45 -2.97
N ASP A 38 4.77 17.18 -2.44
CA ASP A 38 4.19 16.92 -1.12
C ASP A 38 3.23 15.73 -1.20
N HIS A 39 3.50 14.72 -0.37
CA HIS A 39 2.72 13.49 -0.27
C HIS A 39 2.21 13.29 1.16
N PRO A 40 1.21 14.04 1.59
CA PRO A 40 0.64 13.88 2.92
C PRO A 40 0.08 12.46 3.09
N MET A 41 0.18 11.93 4.30
CA MET A 41 -0.25 10.56 4.59
C MET A 41 -0.98 10.49 5.92
N VAL A 42 -1.93 9.57 6.03
CA VAL A 42 -2.50 9.17 7.32
C VAL A 42 -1.65 8.04 7.91
N LEU A 43 -1.40 8.12 9.22
CA LEU A 43 -0.82 7.03 9.99
C LEU A 43 -1.93 6.25 10.68
N ILE A 44 -1.94 4.93 10.46
CA ILE A 44 -2.91 3.99 11.01
C ILE A 44 -2.16 2.89 11.73
N ASN A 45 -2.70 2.42 12.86
CA ASN A 45 -2.07 1.33 13.62
C ASN A 45 -2.92 0.05 13.58
N GLN A 46 -2.24 -1.09 13.59
CA GLN A 46 -2.84 -2.36 13.97
C GLN A 46 -1.87 -3.18 14.83
N GLY A 47 -2.31 -3.49 16.05
CA GLY A 47 -1.43 -4.02 17.10
C GLY A 47 -0.26 -3.07 17.33
N ALA A 48 0.97 -3.60 17.23
CA ALA A 48 2.21 -2.83 17.37
C ALA A 48 2.78 -2.30 16.04
N SER A 49 2.12 -2.56 14.91
CA SER A 49 2.55 -2.09 13.59
C SER A 49 1.86 -0.79 13.22
N ILE A 50 2.60 0.09 12.56
CA ILE A 50 2.10 1.36 12.01
C ILE A 50 2.24 1.30 10.50
N TYR A 51 1.21 1.79 9.81
CA TYR A 51 1.19 1.91 8.36
C TYR A 51 0.92 3.35 7.98
N ALA A 52 1.57 3.79 6.91
CA ALA A 52 1.29 5.05 6.25
C ALA A 52 0.48 4.78 4.98
N ALA A 53 -0.65 5.46 4.83
CA ALA A 53 -1.42 5.48 3.60
C ALA A 53 -1.45 6.92 3.07
N ASN A 54 -1.07 7.14 1.81
CA ASN A 54 -1.07 8.49 1.27
C ASN A 54 -2.51 9.03 1.15
N LEU A 55 -2.64 10.36 1.15
CA LEU A 55 -3.89 11.04 0.83
C LEU A 55 -3.94 11.27 -0.69
N PRO A 56 -4.72 10.48 -1.44
CA PRO A 56 -4.72 10.52 -2.89
C PRO A 56 -5.52 11.71 -3.43
N ALA A 57 -5.19 12.14 -4.63
CA ALA A 57 -5.96 13.09 -5.44
C ALA A 57 -5.92 12.67 -6.91
N TYR A 58 -6.83 13.13 -7.77
CA TYR A 58 -6.82 12.70 -9.19
C TYR A 58 -5.60 13.18 -9.99
N ASN A 59 -4.93 14.24 -9.53
CA ASN A 59 -3.84 14.88 -10.25
C ASN A 59 -2.47 14.54 -9.64
N TYR A 60 -1.43 14.68 -10.45
CA TYR A 60 -0.06 14.68 -9.97
C TYR A 60 0.15 15.72 -8.84
N PRO A 61 1.02 15.42 -7.87
CA PRO A 61 1.84 14.21 -7.76
C PRO A 61 1.13 13.09 -6.95
N ASN A 62 -0.15 13.25 -6.61
CA ASN A 62 -0.89 12.42 -5.65
C ASN A 62 -1.91 11.45 -6.28
N ASN A 63 -1.83 11.24 -7.59
CA ASN A 63 -2.66 10.32 -8.40
C ASN A 63 -2.31 8.84 -8.21
N VAL A 64 -2.13 8.43 -6.96
CA VAL A 64 -1.76 7.08 -6.54
C VAL A 64 -2.41 6.74 -5.20
N GLN A 65 -2.65 5.46 -4.96
CA GLN A 65 -2.90 4.91 -3.63
C GLN A 65 -1.72 4.04 -3.26
N VAL A 66 -1.10 4.28 -2.11
CA VAL A 66 0.04 3.54 -1.58
C VAL A 66 -0.22 3.29 -0.10
N VAL A 67 0.04 2.05 0.33
CA VAL A 67 0.08 1.68 1.75
C VAL A 67 1.44 1.06 2.04
N TYR A 68 2.12 1.59 3.03
CA TYR A 68 3.43 1.16 3.47
C TYR A 68 3.44 0.84 4.95
N LYS A 69 4.18 -0.18 5.34
CA LYS A 69 4.60 -0.34 6.72
C LYS A 69 5.74 0.65 6.99
N ILE A 70 5.64 1.37 8.11
CA ILE A 70 6.74 2.18 8.60
C ILE A 70 7.39 1.48 9.80
N GLU A 71 8.69 1.69 9.98
CA GLU A 71 9.35 1.27 11.21
C GLU A 71 8.79 2.06 12.39
N ASN A 72 8.59 1.37 13.51
CA ASN A 72 8.08 1.99 14.71
C ASN A 72 9.26 2.58 15.49
N PRO A 73 9.38 3.92 15.63
CA PRO A 73 10.51 4.54 16.32
C PRO A 73 10.43 4.34 17.85
N GLY A 74 9.33 3.81 18.39
CA GLY A 74 9.21 3.45 19.80
C GLY A 74 7.79 3.49 20.34
N VAL A 75 7.63 3.08 21.60
CA VAL A 75 6.32 2.99 22.28
C VAL A 75 5.57 4.32 22.28
N SER A 76 6.26 5.45 22.44
CA SER A 76 5.64 6.79 22.47
C SER A 76 4.97 7.15 21.14
N PHE A 77 5.63 6.87 20.02
CA PHE A 77 5.09 7.14 18.69
C PHE A 77 3.93 6.21 18.36
N LEU A 78 4.01 4.94 18.76
CA LEU A 78 2.89 4.02 18.63
C LEU A 78 1.67 4.48 19.44
N SER A 79 1.86 4.92 20.68
CA SER A 79 0.76 5.45 21.49
C SER A 79 0.15 6.69 20.86
N LEU A 80 0.97 7.59 20.31
CA LEU A 80 0.50 8.77 19.56
C LEU A 80 -0.42 8.37 18.41
N VAL A 81 -0.04 7.39 17.58
CA VAL A 81 -0.85 6.93 16.44
C VAL A 81 -2.09 6.15 16.88
N ARG A 82 -2.02 5.39 17.99
CA ARG A 82 -3.12 4.57 18.48
C ARG A 82 -4.21 5.37 19.19
N ASP A 83 -3.81 6.35 19.99
CA ASP A 83 -4.70 7.00 20.96
C ASP A 83 -5.40 8.24 20.38
N ALA A 84 -4.88 8.80 19.28
CA ALA A 84 -5.52 9.88 18.54
C ALA A 84 -6.58 9.36 17.56
N GLU A 85 -7.62 10.16 17.33
CA GLU A 85 -8.67 9.83 16.34
C GLU A 85 -8.12 9.75 14.91
N LEU A 86 -7.21 10.67 14.59
CA LEU A 86 -6.54 10.75 13.29
C LEU A 86 -5.13 11.29 13.50
N VAL A 87 -4.16 10.70 12.82
CA VAL A 87 -2.79 11.24 12.74
C VAL A 87 -2.42 11.37 11.29
N THR A 88 -1.97 12.55 10.89
CA THR A 88 -1.44 12.78 9.55
C THR A 88 0.00 13.23 9.63
N ILE A 89 0.77 12.88 8.61
CA ILE A 89 2.12 13.39 8.40
C ILE A 89 2.17 14.24 7.14
N LYS A 90 3.00 15.28 7.19
CA LYS A 90 3.39 16.07 6.04
C LYS A 90 4.89 15.86 5.78
N PRO A 91 5.26 14.91 4.90
CA PRO A 91 6.62 14.74 4.43
C PRO A 91 7.23 16.02 3.85
N LYS A 92 8.56 16.15 3.94
CA LYS A 92 9.31 16.99 2.99
C LYS A 92 9.12 16.42 1.57
N PRO A 93 9.20 17.25 0.52
CA PRO A 93 9.01 16.79 -0.85
C PRO A 93 9.92 15.62 -1.22
N PHE A 94 9.34 14.60 -1.85
CA PHE A 94 10.07 13.47 -2.42
C PHE A 94 9.31 12.92 -3.63
N ASN A 95 9.87 11.93 -4.32
CA ASN A 95 9.18 11.28 -5.44
C ASN A 95 8.45 10.01 -4.96
N ILE A 96 7.11 10.00 -4.97
CA ILE A 96 6.32 8.86 -4.48
C ILE A 96 6.48 7.58 -5.31
N GLU A 97 6.98 7.64 -6.55
CA GLU A 97 7.30 6.43 -7.31
C GLU A 97 8.29 5.53 -6.59
N ARG A 98 9.15 6.08 -5.74
CA ARG A 98 10.05 5.28 -4.89
C ARG A 98 9.27 4.29 -4.02
N LEU A 99 8.18 4.76 -3.41
CA LEU A 99 7.27 3.90 -2.66
C LEU A 99 6.50 2.96 -3.59
N MET A 100 6.04 3.41 -4.77
CA MET A 100 5.37 2.53 -5.73
C MET A 100 6.28 1.36 -6.17
N ARG A 101 7.58 1.61 -6.32
CA ARG A 101 8.60 0.61 -6.69
C ARG A 101 8.95 -0.34 -5.55
N GLY A 102 8.56 -0.02 -4.32
CA GLY A 102 8.86 -0.86 -3.17
C GLY A 102 10.20 -0.55 -2.51
N GLU A 103 10.78 0.63 -2.77
CA GLU A 103 12.03 1.05 -2.13
C GLU A 103 11.84 1.23 -0.62
N GLU A 104 12.87 0.86 0.14
CA GLU A 104 13.00 1.29 1.52
C GLU A 104 13.65 2.68 1.55
N LEU A 105 13.05 3.63 2.27
CA LEU A 105 13.63 4.96 2.43
C LEU A 105 13.24 5.61 3.75
N GLU A 106 14.14 6.45 4.25
CA GLU A 106 13.84 7.40 5.30
C GLU A 106 13.49 8.76 4.68
N ILE A 107 12.43 9.37 5.18
CA ILE A 107 12.09 10.77 4.89
C ILE A 107 11.88 11.54 6.19
N LYS A 108 11.99 12.86 6.12
CA LYS A 108 11.59 13.74 7.21
C LYS A 108 10.14 14.17 7.04
N ALA A 109 9.37 14.20 8.11
CA ALA A 109 7.98 14.64 8.09
C ALA A 109 7.58 15.38 9.37
N ASP A 110 6.67 16.34 9.23
CA ASP A 110 5.97 16.95 10.35
C ASP A 110 4.74 16.09 10.70
N VAL A 111 4.49 15.84 11.98
CA VAL A 111 3.44 14.93 12.49
C VAL A 111 2.33 15.75 13.15
N TYR A 112 1.08 15.47 12.78
CA TYR A 112 -0.10 16.21 13.23
C TYR A 112 -1.10 15.28 13.90
N SER A 113 -1.71 15.75 15.00
CA SER A 113 -2.99 15.23 15.49
C SER A 113 -4.12 15.85 14.69
N GLY A 114 -4.96 15.03 14.08
CA GLY A 114 -5.95 15.46 13.10
C GLY A 114 -5.38 15.60 11.69
N HIS A 115 -6.14 16.23 10.81
CA HIS A 115 -5.79 16.40 9.41
C HIS A 115 -4.91 17.64 9.21
N TYR A 116 -3.72 17.48 8.63
CA TYR A 116 -2.70 18.53 8.50
C TYR A 116 -3.23 19.82 7.83
N ALA A 117 -4.10 19.67 6.81
CA ALA A 117 -4.66 20.81 6.07
C ALA A 117 -5.95 21.41 6.68
N GLN A 118 -6.49 20.81 7.75
CA GLN A 118 -7.79 21.21 8.33
C GLN A 118 -7.66 21.58 9.80
N GLY A 119 -6.60 22.33 10.14
CA GLY A 119 -6.38 22.80 11.50
C GLY A 119 -5.88 21.72 12.47
N GLY A 120 -5.35 20.60 11.97
CA GLY A 120 -4.64 19.62 12.81
C GLY A 120 -3.49 20.27 13.59
N SER A 121 -3.28 19.82 14.82
CA SER A 121 -2.23 20.34 15.70
C SER A 121 -0.92 19.62 15.46
N GLN A 122 0.13 20.36 15.10
CA GLN A 122 1.46 19.78 14.92
C GLN A 122 2.01 19.29 16.27
N LEU A 123 2.32 18.00 16.35
CA LEU A 123 2.87 17.35 17.54
C LEU A 123 4.40 17.25 17.49
N LEU A 124 4.95 16.94 16.31
CA LEU A 124 6.38 16.77 16.09
C LEU A 124 6.78 17.43 14.77
N SER A 125 7.98 17.96 14.69
CA SER A 125 8.56 18.50 13.47
C SER A 125 9.75 17.69 13.00
N ASP A 126 9.98 17.64 11.69
CA ASP A 126 11.17 17.06 11.06
C ASP A 126 11.53 15.65 11.58
N THR A 127 10.51 14.85 11.85
CA THR A 127 10.66 13.50 12.41
C THR A 127 11.10 12.53 11.31
N PRO A 128 12.14 11.71 11.52
CA PRO A 128 12.49 10.65 10.59
C PRO A 128 11.41 9.57 10.56
N ILE A 129 10.91 9.25 9.38
CA ILE A 129 9.96 8.19 9.13
C ILE A 129 10.59 7.21 8.13
N VAL A 130 10.83 5.98 8.58
CA VAL A 130 11.42 4.92 7.76
C VAL A 130 10.31 4.07 7.16
N PHE A 131 10.18 4.11 5.84
CA PHE A 131 9.27 3.30 5.05
C PHE A 131 9.94 1.95 4.77
N SER A 132 9.53 0.90 5.48
CA SER A 132 10.23 -0.40 5.46
C SER A 132 9.63 -1.43 4.52
N LYS A 133 8.32 -1.36 4.23
CA LYS A 133 7.71 -2.38 3.35
C LYS A 133 6.47 -1.89 2.62
N LYS A 134 6.50 -1.99 1.29
CA LYS A 134 5.30 -1.81 0.45
C LYS A 134 4.29 -2.91 0.74
N LEU A 135 3.06 -2.50 1.02
CA LEU A 135 1.92 -3.41 1.17
C LEU A 135 0.94 -3.30 0.01
N TYR A 136 0.78 -2.09 -0.53
CA TYR A 136 -0.13 -1.83 -1.65
C TYR A 136 0.35 -0.63 -2.45
N SER A 137 0.15 -0.68 -3.76
CA SER A 137 0.33 0.45 -4.65
C SER A 137 -0.58 0.31 -5.87
N ARG A 138 -1.27 1.38 -6.24
CA ARG A 138 -2.12 1.48 -7.43
C ARG A 138 -2.08 2.91 -7.95
N ALA A 139 -1.79 3.10 -9.23
CA ALA A 139 -1.98 4.40 -9.87
C ALA A 139 -3.47 4.67 -10.10
N LEU A 140 -3.88 5.94 -10.05
CA LEU A 140 -5.24 6.37 -10.36
C LEU A 140 -5.41 6.65 -11.85
N ASN A 141 -4.93 5.73 -12.68
CA ASN A 141 -5.21 5.67 -14.11
C ASN A 141 -6.39 4.73 -14.39
N ASP A 142 -7.06 4.94 -15.52
CA ASP A 142 -8.14 4.06 -16.02
C ASP A 142 -9.24 3.76 -14.99
N LEU A 143 -9.69 4.82 -14.31
CA LEU A 143 -10.69 4.73 -13.26
C LEU A 143 -12.07 4.35 -13.81
N THR A 144 -12.75 3.43 -13.13
CA THR A 144 -14.15 3.10 -13.43
C THR A 144 -15.04 4.31 -13.13
N PRO A 145 -16.16 4.50 -13.85
CA PRO A 145 -17.12 5.56 -13.54
C PRO A 145 -17.64 5.49 -12.10
N ALA A 146 -17.90 6.65 -11.51
CA ALA A 146 -18.51 6.74 -10.19
C ALA A 146 -19.84 5.98 -10.15
N SER A 147 -20.00 5.05 -9.23
CA SER A 147 -21.22 4.24 -9.13
C SER A 147 -21.59 3.91 -7.69
N GLN A 148 -22.77 3.31 -7.51
CA GLN A 148 -23.15 2.72 -6.22
C GLN A 148 -22.45 1.38 -5.94
N TRP A 149 -21.77 0.81 -6.93
CA TRP A 149 -20.97 -0.41 -6.74
C TRP A 149 -19.58 -0.02 -6.25
N GLN A 150 -19.30 -0.33 -4.99
CA GLN A 150 -18.01 -0.09 -4.38
C GLN A 150 -17.17 -1.35 -4.45
N GLU A 151 -15.88 -1.21 -4.75
CA GLU A 151 -14.93 -2.31 -4.87
C GLU A 151 -13.70 -2.03 -4.01
N TYR A 152 -13.19 -3.07 -3.36
CA TYR A 152 -12.09 -2.99 -2.41
C TYR A 152 -10.99 -3.99 -2.76
N ASP A 153 -9.75 -3.54 -2.70
CA ASP A 153 -8.60 -4.42 -2.69
C ASP A 153 -8.28 -4.84 -1.24
N MET A 154 -7.78 -6.06 -1.08
CA MET A 154 -7.48 -6.67 0.21
C MET A 154 -5.97 -6.75 0.42
N ILE A 155 -5.48 -6.13 1.50
CA ILE A 155 -4.06 -6.07 1.85
C ILE A 155 -3.82 -6.98 3.07
N PRO A 156 -3.09 -8.10 2.93
CA PRO A 156 -2.75 -8.96 4.06
C PRO A 156 -1.72 -8.31 4.98
N VAL A 157 -2.06 -8.21 6.28
CA VAL A 157 -1.16 -7.65 7.31
C VAL A 157 -0.83 -8.65 8.43
N SER A 158 -1.60 -9.72 8.57
CA SER A 158 -1.31 -10.87 9.43
C SER A 158 -1.96 -12.13 8.85
N LYS A 159 -1.92 -13.26 9.58
CA LYS A 159 -2.54 -14.53 9.14
C LYS A 159 -4.00 -14.34 8.71
N ASN A 160 -4.81 -13.73 9.58
CA ASN A 160 -6.24 -13.48 9.34
C ASN A 160 -6.56 -11.99 9.12
N GLY A 161 -5.68 -11.08 9.55
CA GLY A 161 -5.89 -9.64 9.46
C GLY A 161 -5.68 -9.12 8.05
N ARG A 162 -6.65 -8.32 7.58
CA ARG A 162 -6.64 -7.64 6.29
C ARG A 162 -6.95 -6.16 6.47
N ILE A 163 -6.30 -5.30 5.70
CA ILE A 163 -6.76 -3.93 5.45
C ILE A 163 -7.48 -3.95 4.11
N TYR A 164 -8.74 -3.54 4.10
CA TYR A 164 -9.48 -3.31 2.87
C TYR A 164 -9.33 -1.84 2.50
N ILE A 165 -8.91 -1.59 1.26
CA ILE A 165 -8.75 -0.24 0.71
C ILE A 165 -9.75 -0.05 -0.44
N HIS A 166 -10.52 1.03 -0.40
CA HIS A 166 -11.45 1.35 -1.46
C HIS A 166 -10.71 1.63 -2.77
N LYS A 167 -11.12 0.98 -3.86
CA LYS A 167 -10.63 1.27 -5.20
C LYS A 167 -11.30 2.55 -5.68
N ILE A 168 -10.58 3.67 -5.50
CA ILE A 168 -11.04 4.98 -5.97
C ILE A 168 -11.49 4.88 -7.43
N GLN A 169 -12.68 5.45 -7.67
CA GLN A 169 -13.37 5.56 -8.96
C GLN A 169 -13.20 6.99 -9.49
N GLN A 170 -13.77 7.30 -10.65
CA GLN A 170 -13.91 8.69 -11.08
C GLN A 170 -14.74 9.51 -10.08
N ALA A 171 -14.61 10.84 -10.14
CA ALA A 171 -15.37 11.75 -9.28
C ALA A 171 -16.90 11.59 -9.47
N PRO A 172 -17.70 11.64 -8.39
CA PRO A 172 -17.27 11.71 -6.99
C PRO A 172 -16.88 10.33 -6.44
N SER A 173 -15.84 10.30 -5.61
CA SER A 173 -15.35 9.10 -4.92
C SER A 173 -14.89 9.43 -3.49
N PHE A 174 -14.21 8.49 -2.84
CA PHE A 174 -13.74 8.63 -1.46
C PHE A 174 -12.56 7.70 -1.18
N ASN A 175 -11.72 8.07 -0.22
CA ASN A 175 -10.66 7.23 0.30
C ASN A 175 -11.17 6.56 1.59
N HIS A 176 -11.15 5.23 1.63
CA HIS A 176 -11.62 4.49 2.81
C HIS A 176 -10.74 3.28 3.05
N LEU A 177 -10.29 3.15 4.31
CA LEU A 177 -9.54 2.02 4.81
C LEU A 177 -10.24 1.44 6.04
N ILE A 178 -10.38 0.12 6.07
CA ILE A 178 -10.94 -0.61 7.21
C ILE A 178 -10.12 -1.87 7.45
N TYR A 179 -9.76 -2.13 8.71
CA TYR A 179 -9.17 -3.39 9.11
C TYR A 179 -10.26 -4.41 9.44
N VAL A 180 -10.03 -5.65 9.03
CA VAL A 180 -10.88 -6.80 9.32
C VAL A 180 -9.99 -7.95 9.77
N ASP A 181 -10.29 -8.51 10.94
CA ASP A 181 -9.78 -9.83 11.35
C ASP A 181 -10.77 -10.90 10.87
N LEU A 182 -10.38 -11.64 9.83
CA LEU A 182 -11.29 -12.54 9.13
C LEU A 182 -11.64 -13.77 9.97
N THR A 183 -12.93 -13.99 10.16
CA THR A 183 -13.49 -15.25 10.68
C THR A 183 -14.34 -15.98 9.63
N SER A 184 -14.63 -15.31 8.52
CA SER A 184 -15.44 -15.81 7.41
C SER A 184 -14.97 -15.19 6.07
N ALA A 185 -15.55 -15.64 4.95
CA ALA A 185 -15.34 -14.98 3.67
C ALA A 185 -15.97 -13.58 3.67
N CYS A 186 -15.27 -12.61 3.10
CA CYS A 186 -15.71 -11.22 3.07
C CYS A 186 -15.86 -10.73 1.63
N MET A 187 -16.93 -9.99 1.35
CA MET A 187 -17.18 -9.44 0.02
C MET A 187 -16.28 -8.24 -0.25
N GLN A 188 -15.59 -8.26 -1.39
CA GLN A 188 -14.80 -7.13 -1.88
C GLN A 188 -15.60 -6.16 -2.75
N LYS A 189 -16.81 -6.55 -3.16
CA LYS A 189 -17.67 -5.74 -4.01
C LYS A 189 -19.10 -5.76 -3.51
N PHE A 190 -19.69 -4.60 -3.32
CA PHE A 190 -21.05 -4.46 -2.82
C PHE A 190 -21.69 -3.16 -3.28
N ARG A 191 -23.02 -3.11 -3.21
CA ARG A 191 -23.80 -1.93 -3.55
C ARG A 191 -24.08 -1.08 -2.32
N THR A 192 -23.98 0.24 -2.47
CA THR A 192 -24.26 1.25 -1.44
C THR A 192 -25.45 2.14 -1.83
N SER A 193 -25.95 2.91 -0.86
CA SER A 193 -27.11 3.80 -1.05
C SER A 193 -26.81 4.97 -2.01
N LYS A 194 -25.58 5.47 -2.01
CA LYS A 194 -25.09 6.59 -2.83
C LYS A 194 -23.72 6.26 -3.43
N ARG A 195 -23.28 7.08 -4.39
CA ARG A 195 -21.92 6.97 -4.98
C ARG A 195 -20.84 7.24 -3.94
N VAL A 196 -21.09 8.21 -3.06
CA VAL A 196 -20.31 8.50 -1.86
C VAL A 196 -21.21 8.24 -0.63
N PRO A 197 -21.19 7.01 -0.08
CA PRO A 197 -21.96 6.65 1.11
C PRO A 197 -21.25 7.12 2.39
N PRO A 198 -21.96 7.30 3.52
CA PRO A 198 -21.33 7.61 4.79
C PRO A 198 -20.48 6.43 5.29
N ALA A 199 -19.43 6.74 6.06
CA ALA A 199 -18.51 5.74 6.64
C ALA A 199 -19.23 4.66 7.49
N SER A 200 -20.34 5.02 8.13
CA SER A 200 -21.17 4.09 8.91
C SER A 200 -21.82 3.02 8.03
N GLU A 201 -22.31 3.38 6.84
CA GLU A 201 -22.83 2.41 5.87
C GLU A 201 -21.72 1.50 5.37
N LEU A 202 -20.53 2.04 5.06
CA LEU A 202 -19.39 1.25 4.62
C LEU A 202 -18.98 0.23 5.69
N THR A 203 -18.88 0.64 6.96
CA THR A 203 -18.58 -0.27 8.07
C THR A 203 -19.61 -1.39 8.18
N LEU A 204 -20.91 -1.08 8.00
CA LEU A 204 -21.99 -2.06 8.04
C LEU A 204 -21.83 -3.16 6.97
N LYS A 205 -21.22 -2.86 5.81
CA LYS A 205 -21.00 -3.85 4.74
C LYS A 205 -19.98 -4.93 5.13
N PHE A 206 -19.14 -4.67 6.13
CA PHE A 206 -18.10 -5.61 6.58
C PHE A 206 -18.49 -6.40 7.84
N VAL A 207 -19.64 -6.15 8.49
CA VAL A 207 -19.93 -6.68 9.85
C VAL A 207 -19.95 -8.21 9.93
N ASN A 208 -20.26 -8.88 8.82
CA ASN A 208 -20.30 -10.34 8.76
C ASN A 208 -18.94 -10.98 8.45
N CYS A 209 -17.90 -10.18 8.23
CA CYS A 209 -16.56 -10.65 7.85
C CYS A 209 -15.69 -11.05 9.05
N GLY A 210 -15.99 -10.51 10.24
CA GLY A 210 -15.24 -10.72 11.47
C GLY A 210 -15.12 -9.45 12.31
N SER A 211 -14.08 -9.34 13.12
CA SER A 211 -13.85 -8.15 13.95
C SER A 211 -13.34 -6.98 13.10
N LEU A 212 -13.97 -5.82 13.26
CA LEU A 212 -13.69 -4.65 12.45
C LEU A 212 -13.01 -3.54 13.25
N LYS A 213 -12.16 -2.79 12.56
CA LYS A 213 -11.66 -1.49 13.04
C LYS A 213 -11.64 -0.52 11.85
N PRO A 214 -12.55 0.47 11.79
CA PRO A 214 -12.43 1.58 10.84
C PRO A 214 -11.07 2.25 11.02
N LEU A 215 -10.36 2.53 9.92
CA LEU A 215 -9.02 3.12 9.97
C LEU A 215 -9.01 4.54 9.43
N TYR A 216 -9.71 4.78 8.33
CA TYR A 216 -9.72 6.10 7.69
C TYR A 216 -10.88 6.24 6.72
N TYR A 217 -11.48 7.42 6.64
CA TYR A 217 -12.48 7.81 5.65
C TYR A 217 -12.30 9.30 5.33
N ASP A 218 -12.21 9.64 4.04
CA ASP A 218 -12.18 11.02 3.56
C ASP A 218 -12.70 11.13 2.12
N THR A 219 -13.32 12.26 1.80
CA THR A 219 -13.81 12.59 0.44
C THR A 219 -12.97 13.67 -0.22
N GLN A 220 -12.11 14.36 0.52
CA GLN A 220 -11.40 15.53 0.03
C GLN A 220 -10.49 15.19 -1.14
N ASN A 221 -10.43 16.11 -2.11
CA ASN A 221 -9.72 15.96 -3.38
C ASN A 221 -10.23 14.81 -4.27
N LEU A 222 -11.36 14.19 -3.93
CA LEU A 222 -11.99 13.10 -4.66
C LEU A 222 -13.45 13.37 -5.07
N GLU A 223 -13.95 14.58 -4.78
CA GLU A 223 -15.32 15.04 -5.09
C GLU A 223 -15.52 15.40 -6.57
#